data_AF-A0A645FLR6-F1
#
_entry.id   AF-A0A645FLR6-F1
#
_cell.length_a   1.000
_cell.length_b   1.000
_cell.length_c   1.000
_cell.angle_alpha   90.00
_cell.angle_beta   90.00
_cell.angle_gamma   90.00
#
_symmetry.space_group_name_H-M   'P 1'
#
loop_
_entity.id
_entity.type
_entity.pdbx_description
1 polymer ?
#
loop_
_entity_poly.entity_id
_entity_poly.type
_entity_poly.pdbx_seq_one_letter_code
_entity_poly.pdbx_strand_id
1 'polypeptide(L)'
;MLEEKYRSKEYEHIRKNGLNAINLRENDELIGVRITTGNSEIVFVTKCGYSIRFNEKDVREMGRTATGVKAITLREDDIAVSMIIAKPNEELLVISEKGFGKRTDISEYTLQRRGGKGLKTYKVTEKTGRLVGARVVRDLDEMMLINSDGIIIRINVSDISTTSRNAMGVTLMKTGEDVNIVAIAKINYTDAKDEEIELEESKNNLEDKSDVALELDNGEEFEGEDVTEDYLEEDLDDIEEEVKDSEDEI
;
A
#
# COMPACT_ATOMS: atom_id res chain seq x y z
N MET A 1 19.65 5.57 3.22
CA MET A 1 18.87 4.57 2.46
C MET A 1 19.77 3.49 1.88
N LEU A 2 19.54 2.26 2.31
CA LEU A 2 20.13 1.05 1.77
C LEU A 2 19.03 0.24 1.05
N GLU A 3 19.44 -0.59 0.10
CA GLU A 3 18.59 -1.54 -0.62
C GLU A 3 19.31 -2.88 -0.71
N GLU A 4 18.55 -3.97 -0.69
CA GLU A 4 19.08 -5.31 -0.81
C GLU A 4 18.27 -6.18 -1.78
N LYS A 5 18.96 -7.13 -2.42
CA LYS A 5 18.37 -8.07 -3.37
C LYS A 5 18.73 -9.50 -2.96
N TYR A 6 17.70 -10.35 -2.94
CA TYR A 6 17.80 -11.78 -2.65
C TYR A 6 17.16 -12.61 -3.75
N ARG A 7 17.50 -13.90 -3.77
CA ARG A 7 16.82 -14.89 -4.60
C ARG A 7 15.60 -15.43 -3.84
N SER A 8 14.45 -15.54 -4.52
CA SER A 8 13.17 -15.96 -3.91
C SER A 8 13.27 -17.28 -3.11
N LYS A 9 14.12 -18.22 -3.57
CA LYS A 9 14.36 -19.52 -2.90
C LYS A 9 14.80 -19.42 -1.44
N GLU A 10 15.39 -18.30 -1.04
CA GLU A 10 15.81 -18.06 0.35
C GLU A 10 14.63 -17.99 1.33
N TYR A 11 13.39 -17.91 0.84
CA TYR A 11 12.15 -17.88 1.62
C TYR A 11 11.29 -19.15 1.44
N GLU A 12 11.81 -20.23 0.84
CA GLU A 12 11.04 -21.48 0.66
C GLU A 12 10.63 -22.14 1.99
N HIS A 13 11.42 -21.95 3.06
CA HIS A 13 11.15 -22.51 4.38
C HIS A 13 11.05 -21.43 5.45
N ILE A 14 9.83 -20.94 5.70
CA ILE A 14 9.53 -19.95 6.73
C ILE A 14 9.15 -20.68 8.03
N ARG A 15 9.75 -20.26 9.14
CA ARG A 15 9.44 -20.79 10.48
C ARG A 15 8.26 -20.02 11.07
N LYS A 16 7.54 -20.62 12.03
CA LYS A 16 6.44 -19.94 12.75
C LYS A 16 6.87 -18.59 13.36
N ASN A 17 8.09 -18.51 13.89
CA ASN A 17 8.61 -17.28 14.52
C ASN A 17 9.19 -16.27 13.51
N GLY A 18 8.91 -16.44 12.22
CA GLY A 18 9.46 -15.62 11.15
C GLY A 18 10.94 -15.93 10.87
N LEU A 19 11.53 -15.10 10.00
CA LEU A 19 12.87 -15.32 9.48
C LEU A 19 13.48 -13.98 9.07
N ASN A 20 14.70 -13.68 9.54
CA ASN A 20 15.30 -12.37 9.33
C ASN A 20 15.53 -12.07 7.83
N ALA A 21 14.96 -10.97 7.34
CA ALA A 21 14.97 -10.61 5.92
C ALA A 21 16.10 -9.66 5.54
N ILE A 22 16.56 -8.80 6.46
CA ILE A 22 17.62 -7.81 6.25
C ILE A 22 18.14 -7.34 7.61
N ASN A 23 19.44 -7.08 7.70
CA ASN A 23 20.00 -6.45 8.89
C ASN A 23 19.87 -4.92 8.79
N LEU A 24 19.12 -4.30 9.70
CA LEU A 24 18.96 -2.84 9.76
C LEU A 24 19.94 -2.22 10.75
N ARG A 25 20.41 -1.03 10.44
CA ARG A 25 21.21 -0.23 11.37
C ARG A 25 20.30 0.43 12.39
N GLU A 26 20.89 0.89 13.48
CA GLU A 26 20.20 1.74 14.44
C GLU A 26 19.68 3.01 13.73
N ASN A 27 18.39 3.29 13.85
CA ASN A 27 17.65 4.38 13.17
C ASN A 27 17.39 4.19 11.66
N ASP A 28 17.57 2.99 11.09
CA ASP A 28 17.07 2.65 9.75
C ASP A 28 15.77 1.85 9.84
N GLU A 29 14.87 2.08 8.88
CA GLU A 29 13.58 1.36 8.77
C GLU A 29 13.39 0.79 7.36
N LEU A 30 12.69 -0.34 7.28
CA LEU A 30 12.31 -0.95 6.00
C LEU A 30 11.04 -0.27 5.45
N ILE A 31 11.18 0.51 4.38
CA ILE A 31 10.05 1.26 3.79
C ILE A 31 9.31 0.51 2.67
N GLY A 32 9.85 -0.60 2.17
CA GLY A 32 9.23 -1.31 1.06
C GLY A 32 10.03 -2.51 0.58
N VAL A 33 9.30 -3.50 0.09
CA VAL A 33 9.83 -4.72 -0.55
C VAL A 33 9.16 -4.86 -1.91
N ARG A 34 9.94 -5.22 -2.93
CA ARG A 34 9.45 -5.46 -4.29
C ARG A 34 10.09 -6.72 -4.85
N ILE A 35 9.28 -7.46 -5.60
CA ILE A 35 9.78 -8.59 -6.40
C ILE A 35 10.30 -8.03 -7.72
N THR A 36 11.49 -8.47 -8.12
CA THR A 36 12.15 -8.06 -9.36
C THR A 36 12.52 -9.28 -10.20
N THR A 37 12.81 -9.06 -11.48
CA THR A 37 12.97 -10.16 -12.47
C THR A 37 14.39 -10.32 -13.02
N GLY A 38 15.38 -9.59 -12.53
CA GLY A 38 16.75 -9.59 -13.09
C GLY A 38 17.01 -8.41 -14.03
N ASN A 39 15.95 -7.78 -14.55
CA ASN A 39 16.01 -6.66 -15.49
C ASN A 39 15.13 -5.47 -15.08
N SER A 40 14.57 -5.49 -13.87
CA SER A 40 13.71 -4.41 -13.40
C SER A 40 14.51 -3.11 -13.21
N GLU A 41 13.81 -2.00 -13.40
CA GLU A 41 14.34 -0.69 -13.10
C GLU A 41 13.66 -0.17 -11.85
N ILE A 42 14.45 0.37 -10.93
CA ILE A 42 14.02 0.72 -9.59
C ILE A 42 14.05 2.23 -9.48
N VAL A 43 12.96 2.80 -8.99
CA VAL A 43 12.87 4.22 -8.68
C VAL A 43 12.72 4.39 -7.18
N PHE A 44 13.56 5.26 -6.61
CA PHE A 44 13.41 5.73 -5.25
C PHE A 44 12.96 7.18 -5.27
N VAL A 45 12.04 7.52 -4.36
CA VAL A 45 11.57 8.89 -4.15
C VAL A 45 11.82 9.28 -2.70
N THR A 46 12.23 10.53 -2.52
CA THR A 46 12.63 11.09 -1.24
C THR A 46 11.65 12.16 -0.77
N LYS A 47 11.58 12.36 0.54
CA LYS A 47 10.72 13.33 1.22
C LYS A 47 10.96 14.76 0.69
N CYS A 48 12.20 15.12 0.38
CA CYS A 48 12.56 16.44 -0.13
C CYS A 48 12.35 16.62 -1.65
N GLY A 49 11.66 15.69 -2.33
CA GLY A 49 11.26 15.86 -3.73
C GLY A 49 12.35 15.52 -4.75
N TYR A 50 13.25 14.60 -4.41
CA TYR A 50 14.24 14.02 -5.32
C TYR A 50 13.94 12.55 -5.62
N SER A 51 14.36 12.09 -6.79
CA SER A 51 14.28 10.69 -7.19
C SER A 51 15.52 10.20 -7.93
N ILE A 52 15.78 8.90 -7.82
CA ILE A 52 16.80 8.22 -8.63
C ILE A 52 16.16 7.00 -9.28
N ARG A 53 16.51 6.76 -10.55
CA ARG A 53 16.12 5.56 -11.31
C ARG A 53 17.39 4.85 -11.74
N PHE A 54 17.52 3.56 -11.45
CA PHE A 54 18.65 2.75 -11.90
C PHE A 54 18.22 1.32 -12.20
N ASN A 55 19.08 0.57 -12.88
CA ASN A 55 18.81 -0.81 -13.21
C ASN A 55 19.17 -1.73 -12.03
N GLU A 56 18.34 -2.73 -11.72
CA GLU A 56 18.59 -3.64 -10.61
C GLU A 56 19.94 -4.38 -10.71
N LYS A 57 20.51 -4.51 -11.91
CA LYS A 57 21.83 -5.14 -12.12
C LYS A 57 22.96 -4.38 -11.46
N ASP A 58 22.77 -3.11 -11.11
CA ASP A 58 23.72 -2.32 -10.32
C ASP A 58 23.74 -2.75 -8.83
N VAL A 59 22.84 -3.63 -8.43
CA VAL A 59 22.73 -4.24 -7.11
C VAL A 59 23.10 -5.72 -7.22
N ARG A 60 24.18 -6.10 -6.52
CA ARG A 60 24.56 -7.51 -6.41
C ARG A 60 23.57 -8.26 -5.51
N GLU A 61 23.33 -9.52 -5.82
CA GLU A 61 22.63 -10.42 -4.93
C GLU A 61 23.47 -10.65 -3.66
N MET A 62 22.82 -10.58 -2.51
CA MET A 62 23.45 -10.81 -1.20
C MET A 62 22.64 -11.86 -0.43
N GLY A 63 23.17 -12.31 0.71
CA GLY A 63 22.47 -13.22 1.61
C GLY A 63 21.79 -12.46 2.73
N ARG A 64 20.72 -13.01 3.31
CA ARG A 64 19.73 -12.30 4.16
C ARG A 64 20.23 -11.53 5.37
N THR A 65 21.45 -11.82 5.79
CA THR A 65 22.11 -11.19 6.94
C THR A 65 22.89 -9.93 6.58
N ALA A 66 22.94 -9.56 5.29
CA ALA A 66 23.57 -8.31 4.89
C ALA A 66 22.70 -7.09 5.21
N THR A 67 23.32 -5.92 5.12
CA THR A 67 22.74 -4.61 5.46
C THR A 67 22.24 -3.86 4.21
N GLY A 68 22.42 -4.42 3.01
CA GLY A 68 22.16 -3.72 1.76
C GLY A 68 23.28 -2.81 1.26
N VAL A 69 23.07 -2.26 0.06
CA VAL A 69 23.91 -1.28 -0.63
C VAL A 69 23.19 0.05 -0.77
N LYS A 70 23.92 1.16 -0.85
CA LYS A 70 23.32 2.50 -0.96
C LYS A 70 22.54 2.66 -2.27
N ALA A 71 21.24 2.90 -2.21
CA ALA A 71 20.40 3.16 -3.38
C ALA A 71 20.50 4.63 -3.86
N ILE A 72 20.38 5.57 -2.91
CA ILE A 72 20.44 7.01 -3.15
C ILE A 72 21.25 7.69 -2.05
N THR A 73 22.01 8.72 -2.41
CA THR A 73 22.63 9.63 -1.43
C THR A 73 21.60 10.68 -1.03
N LEU A 74 21.11 10.55 0.20
CA LEU A 74 20.15 11.48 0.81
C LEU A 74 20.82 12.83 1.10
N ARG A 75 20.02 13.89 1.05
CA ARG A 75 20.40 15.21 1.54
C ARG A 75 20.16 15.29 3.05
N GLU A 76 20.58 16.39 3.65
CA GLU A 76 20.22 16.70 5.04
C GLU A 76 18.69 16.76 5.20
N ASP A 77 18.19 16.22 6.32
CA ASP A 77 16.76 16.08 6.65
C ASP A 77 15.90 15.36 5.60
N ASP A 78 16.54 14.56 4.75
CA ASP A 78 15.89 13.82 3.69
C ASP A 78 15.85 12.34 4.01
N ILE A 79 14.72 11.72 3.70
CA ILE A 79 14.49 10.28 3.87
C ILE A 79 13.85 9.75 2.59
N ALA A 80 14.01 8.45 2.35
CA ALA A 80 13.27 7.83 1.27
C ALA A 80 11.84 7.53 1.74
N VAL A 81 10.86 7.87 0.90
CA VAL A 81 9.43 7.70 1.19
C VAL A 81 8.79 6.64 0.31
N SER A 82 9.45 6.23 -0.78
CA SER A 82 8.92 5.20 -1.67
C SER A 82 10.01 4.48 -2.46
N MET A 83 9.81 3.18 -2.64
CA MET A 83 10.51 2.31 -3.57
C MET A 83 9.49 1.71 -4.55
N ILE A 84 9.74 1.85 -5.84
CA ILE A 84 8.84 1.37 -6.89
C ILE A 84 9.63 0.75 -8.04
N ILE A 85 8.98 -0.17 -8.75
CA ILE A 85 9.50 -0.72 -10.00
C ILE A 85 8.92 0.12 -11.14
N ALA A 86 9.80 0.70 -11.95
CA ALA A 86 9.40 1.42 -13.15
C ALA A 86 8.81 0.44 -14.16
N LYS A 87 7.61 0.76 -14.65
CA LYS A 87 6.93 0.02 -15.71
C LYS A 87 6.75 0.93 -16.92
N PRO A 88 7.12 0.48 -18.14
CA PRO A 88 6.88 1.26 -19.35
C PRO A 88 5.40 1.67 -19.48
N ASN A 89 5.15 2.86 -20.02
CA ASN A 89 3.79 3.41 -20.27
C ASN A 89 2.92 3.60 -19.01
N GLU A 90 3.53 3.59 -17.81
CA GLU A 90 2.85 4.00 -16.58
C GLU A 90 3.40 5.35 -16.11
N GLU A 91 2.65 6.02 -15.23
CA GLU A 91 3.03 7.30 -14.68
C GLU A 91 3.42 7.16 -13.21
N LEU A 92 4.33 8.03 -12.76
CA LEU A 92 4.63 8.20 -11.36
C LEU A 92 3.76 9.30 -10.76
N LEU A 93 2.85 8.93 -9.87
CA LEU A 93 2.12 9.85 -9.01
C LEU A 93 2.95 10.14 -7.77
N VAL A 94 3.12 11.43 -7.44
CA VAL A 94 3.69 11.90 -6.18
C VAL A 94 2.67 12.75 -5.43
N ILE A 95 2.59 12.59 -4.11
CA ILE A 95 1.66 13.30 -3.22
C ILE A 95 2.44 13.91 -2.05
N SER A 96 2.14 15.16 -1.72
CA SER A 96 2.74 15.92 -0.63
C SER A 96 1.85 16.01 0.60
N GLU A 97 2.45 16.39 1.73
CA GLU A 97 1.79 16.49 3.03
C GLU A 97 0.69 17.56 3.07
N LYS A 98 0.78 18.62 2.24
CA LYS A 98 -0.28 19.64 2.10
C LYS A 98 -1.32 19.31 1.02
N GLY A 99 -1.43 18.04 0.65
CA GLY A 99 -2.48 17.57 -0.27
C GLY A 99 -2.30 17.97 -1.73
N PHE A 100 -1.07 18.32 -2.15
CA PHE A 100 -0.76 18.52 -3.57
C PHE A 100 -0.26 17.23 -4.19
N GLY A 101 -0.50 17.05 -5.49
CA GLY A 101 0.06 15.94 -6.23
C GLY A 101 0.06 16.14 -7.73
N LYS A 102 0.80 15.27 -8.41
CA LYS A 102 0.90 15.26 -9.87
C LYS A 102 1.32 13.90 -10.38
N ARG A 103 0.94 13.62 -11.61
CA ARG A 103 1.45 12.49 -12.40
C ARG A 103 2.58 12.99 -13.30
N THR A 104 3.56 12.13 -13.53
CA THR A 104 4.61 12.38 -14.50
C THR A 104 4.98 11.06 -15.16
N ASP A 105 5.02 11.05 -16.49
CA ASP A 105 5.39 9.86 -17.26
C ASP A 105 6.73 9.28 -16.79
N ILE A 106 6.80 7.96 -16.65
CA ILE A 106 8.01 7.30 -16.16
C ILE A 106 9.22 7.58 -17.05
N SER A 107 9.03 7.82 -18.35
CA SER A 107 10.09 8.12 -19.32
C SER A 107 10.82 9.43 -19.01
N GLU A 108 10.19 10.38 -18.30
CA GLU A 108 10.87 11.59 -17.84
C GLU A 108 11.95 11.28 -16.79
N TYR A 109 11.86 10.14 -16.10
CA TYR A 109 12.84 9.69 -15.12
C TYR A 109 13.98 8.97 -15.81
N THR A 110 15.00 9.72 -16.20
CA THR A 110 16.20 9.17 -16.84
C THR A 110 16.98 8.21 -15.91
N LEU A 111 17.51 7.14 -16.50
CA LEU A 111 18.44 6.24 -15.83
C LEU A 111 19.68 6.98 -15.32
N GLN A 112 20.09 6.63 -14.10
CA GLN A 112 21.23 7.17 -13.38
C GLN A 112 22.03 6.01 -12.78
N ARG A 113 23.27 6.29 -12.36
CA ARG A 113 24.04 5.34 -11.56
C ARG A 113 23.50 5.28 -10.15
N ARG A 114 23.33 4.07 -9.61
CA ARG A 114 22.97 3.85 -8.20
C ARG A 114 23.89 4.63 -7.25
N GLY A 115 23.33 5.13 -6.15
CA GLY A 115 24.06 5.85 -5.11
C GLY A 115 24.26 7.34 -5.39
N GLY A 116 23.81 7.85 -6.54
CA GLY A 116 23.79 9.28 -6.85
C GLY A 116 22.86 10.09 -5.94
N LYS A 117 22.87 11.42 -6.07
CA LYS A 117 21.98 12.34 -5.31
C LYS A 117 20.54 12.44 -5.87
N GLY A 118 20.27 11.77 -7.00
CA GLY A 118 18.99 11.87 -7.70
C GLY A 118 18.73 13.24 -8.34
N LEU A 119 17.66 13.31 -9.13
CA LEU A 119 17.15 14.50 -9.83
C LEU A 119 15.86 14.95 -9.16
N LYS A 120 15.46 16.22 -9.37
CA LYS A 120 14.18 16.71 -8.85
C LYS A 120 13.01 15.95 -9.48
N THR A 121 12.07 15.54 -8.65
CA THR A 121 10.80 14.91 -9.04
C THR A 121 9.57 15.72 -8.63
N TYR A 122 9.77 16.68 -7.73
CA TYR A 122 8.72 17.54 -7.20
C TYR A 122 9.31 18.86 -6.70
N LYS A 123 8.61 19.97 -6.92
CA LYS A 123 9.00 21.27 -6.37
C LYS A 123 8.39 21.44 -4.97
N VAL A 124 9.16 21.07 -3.95
CA VAL A 124 8.84 21.35 -2.54
C VAL A 124 8.91 22.85 -2.27
N THR A 125 7.87 23.40 -1.66
CA THR A 125 7.74 24.79 -1.20
C THR A 125 6.98 24.80 0.12
N GLU A 126 6.95 25.92 0.84
CA GLU A 126 6.15 26.05 2.07
C GLU A 126 4.66 25.77 1.82
N LYS A 127 4.13 26.19 0.66
CA LYS A 127 2.74 25.94 0.27
C LYS A 127 2.43 24.47 0.03
N THR A 128 3.37 23.75 -0.58
CA THR A 128 3.14 22.37 -1.01
C THR A 128 3.56 21.33 0.02
N GLY A 129 4.53 21.67 0.87
CA GLY A 129 5.12 20.73 1.81
C GLY A 129 5.94 19.63 1.13
N ARG A 130 6.46 18.75 1.97
CA ARG A 130 7.31 17.61 1.60
C ARG A 130 6.48 16.43 1.06
N LEU A 131 7.12 15.53 0.32
CA LEU A 131 6.45 14.34 -0.21
C LEU A 131 6.15 13.33 0.91
N VAL A 132 4.92 12.79 0.90
CA VAL A 132 4.47 11.71 1.79
C VAL A 132 4.63 10.35 1.11
N GLY A 133 4.45 10.29 -0.21
CA GLY A 133 4.65 9.05 -0.94
C GLY A 133 4.55 9.21 -2.45
N ALA A 134 4.88 8.11 -3.12
CA ALA A 134 4.78 7.98 -4.55
C ALA A 134 4.28 6.59 -4.95
N ARG A 135 3.50 6.51 -6.04
CA ARG A 135 2.96 5.27 -6.58
C ARG A 135 3.05 5.29 -8.10
N VAL A 136 3.35 4.13 -8.68
CA VAL A 136 3.15 3.95 -10.13
C VAL A 136 1.66 3.66 -10.34
N VAL A 137 1.06 4.43 -11.24
CA VAL A 137 -0.38 4.47 -11.46
C VAL A 137 -0.71 4.37 -12.94
N ARG A 138 -1.92 3.89 -13.23
CA ARG A 138 -2.58 3.92 -14.54
C ARG A 138 -3.85 4.76 -14.44
N ASP A 139 -4.36 5.24 -15.57
CA ASP A 139 -5.55 6.11 -15.61
C ASP A 139 -6.78 5.53 -14.89
N LEU A 140 -6.96 4.20 -14.96
CA LEU A 140 -8.10 3.51 -14.34
C LEU A 140 -7.91 3.22 -12.85
N ASP A 141 -6.71 3.40 -12.30
CA ASP A 141 -6.48 3.21 -10.87
C ASP A 141 -7.11 4.36 -10.07
N GLU A 142 -7.27 4.16 -8.77
CA GLU A 142 -7.73 5.19 -7.84
C GLU A 142 -6.76 5.33 -6.67
N MET A 143 -6.88 6.45 -5.97
CA MET A 143 -6.07 6.76 -4.80
C MET A 143 -6.95 7.14 -3.63
N MET A 144 -6.69 6.53 -2.49
CA MET A 144 -7.20 6.98 -1.20
C MET A 144 -6.16 7.87 -0.51
N LEU A 145 -6.61 9.01 0.00
CA LEU A 145 -5.80 9.92 0.80
C LEU A 145 -6.43 10.04 2.18
N ILE A 146 -5.59 9.96 3.22
CA ILE A 146 -6.01 10.06 4.62
C ILE A 146 -5.22 11.21 5.25
N ASN A 147 -5.93 12.14 5.89
CA ASN A 147 -5.31 13.24 6.63
C ASN A 147 -5.24 12.95 8.13
N SER A 148 -4.52 13.81 8.87
CA SER A 148 -4.35 13.72 10.32
C SER A 148 -5.64 13.84 11.14
N ASP A 149 -6.71 14.37 10.55
CA ASP A 149 -8.03 14.50 11.18
C ASP A 149 -8.91 13.26 10.94
N GLY A 150 -8.36 12.23 10.28
CA GLY A 150 -9.09 11.01 9.93
C GLY A 150 -10.04 11.17 8.73
N ILE A 151 -9.98 12.29 7.99
CA ILE A 151 -10.76 12.47 6.77
C ILE A 151 -10.10 11.65 5.66
N ILE A 152 -10.92 10.83 5.01
CA ILE A 152 -10.54 9.95 3.90
C ILE A 152 -11.24 10.44 2.64
N ILE A 153 -10.49 10.59 1.54
CA ILE A 153 -11.04 10.84 0.21
C ILE A 153 -10.54 9.80 -0.78
N ARG A 154 -11.38 9.44 -1.75
CA ARG A 154 -11.04 8.61 -2.92
C ARG A 154 -11.05 9.50 -4.16
N ILE A 155 -10.03 9.39 -5.00
CA ILE A 155 -9.90 10.15 -6.25
C ILE A 155 -9.52 9.23 -7.39
N ASN A 156 -10.08 9.47 -8.57
CA ASN A 156 -9.61 8.80 -9.79
C ASN A 156 -8.23 9.33 -10.17
N VAL A 157 -7.33 8.44 -10.57
CA VAL A 157 -6.02 8.84 -11.05
C VAL A 157 -6.13 9.69 -12.33
N SER A 158 -7.09 9.37 -13.20
CA SER A 158 -7.37 10.11 -14.44
C SER A 158 -7.66 11.60 -14.22
N ASP A 159 -8.25 11.98 -13.07
CA ASP A 159 -8.56 13.37 -12.72
C ASP A 159 -7.33 14.17 -12.25
N ILE A 160 -6.22 13.49 -11.93
CA ILE A 160 -4.99 14.12 -11.45
C ILE A 160 -4.20 14.67 -12.64
N SER A 161 -3.72 15.91 -12.57
CA SER A 161 -2.95 16.50 -13.67
C SER A 161 -1.59 15.84 -13.90
N THR A 162 -1.32 15.52 -15.16
CA THR A 162 0.01 15.11 -15.64
C THR A 162 0.85 16.35 -15.95
N THR A 163 2.02 16.45 -15.32
CA THR A 163 2.95 17.57 -15.50
C THR A 163 4.39 17.09 -15.38
N SER A 164 5.34 17.93 -15.81
CA SER A 164 6.77 17.58 -15.77
C SER A 164 7.30 17.38 -14.36
N ARG A 165 8.50 16.78 -14.26
CA ARG A 165 9.14 16.51 -12.95
C ARG A 165 9.29 17.74 -12.04
N ASN A 166 9.67 18.90 -12.56
CA ASN A 166 9.96 20.09 -11.74
C ASN A 166 8.75 21.02 -11.52
N ALA A 167 7.54 20.44 -11.48
CA ALA A 167 6.30 21.14 -11.18
C ALA A 167 5.85 20.92 -9.72
N MET A 168 4.95 21.78 -9.24
CA MET A 168 4.31 21.68 -7.91
C MET A 168 3.07 20.77 -7.92
N GLY A 169 2.50 20.47 -9.09
CA GLY A 169 1.24 19.76 -9.21
C GLY A 169 0.02 20.60 -8.85
N VAL A 170 -1.09 19.91 -8.61
CA VAL A 170 -2.41 20.47 -8.31
C VAL A 170 -2.90 20.00 -6.94
N THR A 171 -3.91 20.66 -6.40
CA THR A 171 -4.52 20.29 -5.12
C THR A 171 -5.39 19.05 -5.31
N LEU A 172 -5.07 17.97 -4.61
CA LEU A 172 -5.86 16.74 -4.55
C LEU A 172 -6.81 16.75 -3.34
N MET A 173 -6.31 17.25 -2.21
CA MET A 173 -7.06 17.41 -0.98
C MET A 173 -6.74 18.77 -0.39
N LYS A 174 -7.76 19.54 -0.02
CA LYS A 174 -7.54 20.76 0.75
C LYS A 174 -7.23 20.37 2.18
N THR A 175 -6.10 20.85 2.69
CA THR A 175 -5.71 20.69 4.09
C THR A 175 -5.80 22.04 4.80
N GLY A 176 -6.22 22.04 6.07
CA GLY A 176 -6.08 23.20 6.95
C GLY A 176 -4.61 23.50 7.28
N GLU A 177 -4.36 24.56 8.06
CA GLU A 177 -2.99 24.97 8.42
C GLU A 177 -2.24 23.85 9.16
N ASP A 178 -2.91 23.19 10.10
CA ASP A 178 -2.35 22.12 10.96
C ASP A 178 -2.71 20.70 10.52
N VAL A 179 -3.35 20.57 9.36
CA VAL A 179 -3.80 19.28 8.83
C VAL A 179 -2.83 18.85 7.74
N ASN A 180 -2.39 17.58 7.78
CA ASN A 180 -1.50 17.02 6.76
C ASN A 180 -2.02 15.67 6.28
N ILE A 181 -1.68 15.31 5.04
CA ILE A 181 -1.80 13.94 4.55
C ILE A 181 -0.81 13.07 5.32
N VAL A 182 -1.31 11.99 5.92
CA VAL A 182 -0.52 11.04 6.71
C VAL A 182 -0.40 9.68 6.04
N ALA A 183 -1.38 9.30 5.20
CA ALA A 183 -1.34 8.05 4.46
C ALA A 183 -1.94 8.18 3.07
N ILE A 184 -1.43 7.34 2.16
CA ILE A 184 -1.96 7.18 0.79
C ILE A 184 -2.04 5.69 0.47
N ALA A 185 -3.12 5.27 -0.19
CA ALA A 185 -3.30 3.92 -0.70
C ALA A 185 -3.71 3.96 -2.18
N LYS A 186 -3.22 3.00 -2.96
CA LYS A 186 -3.64 2.85 -4.37
C LYS A 186 -4.62 1.69 -4.43
N ILE A 187 -5.74 1.89 -5.10
CA ILE A 187 -6.70 0.86 -5.46
C ILE A 187 -6.47 0.56 -6.95
N ASN A 188 -6.15 -0.69 -7.30
CA ASN A 188 -6.05 -1.05 -8.71
C ASN A 188 -7.45 -1.23 -9.28
N TYR A 189 -7.64 -0.86 -10.56
CA TYR A 189 -8.93 -1.04 -11.24
C TYR A 189 -9.46 -2.49 -11.20
N THR A 190 -8.58 -3.48 -11.27
CA THR A 190 -8.95 -4.90 -11.18
C THR A 190 -9.57 -5.23 -9.84
N ASP A 191 -8.89 -4.81 -8.77
CA ASP A 191 -9.29 -5.09 -7.40
C ASP A 191 -10.62 -4.38 -7.07
N ALA A 192 -10.80 -3.15 -7.57
CA ALA A 192 -12.07 -2.42 -7.44
C ALA A 192 -13.23 -3.12 -8.16
N LYS A 193 -12.97 -3.73 -9.33
CA LYS A 193 -14.00 -4.44 -10.09
C LYS A 193 -14.39 -5.76 -9.42
N ASP A 194 -13.42 -6.47 -8.85
CA ASP A 194 -13.67 -7.72 -8.12
C ASP A 194 -14.50 -7.43 -6.85
N GLU A 195 -14.18 -6.36 -6.10
CA GLU A 195 -14.99 -5.89 -4.96
C GLU A 195 -16.41 -5.47 -5.36
N GLU A 196 -16.60 -4.79 -6.49
CA GLU A 196 -17.93 -4.42 -7.00
C GLU A 196 -18.78 -5.65 -7.34
N ILE A 197 -18.18 -6.67 -7.95
CA ILE A 197 -18.86 -7.94 -8.27
C ILE A 197 -19.29 -8.68 -7.00
N GLU A 198 -18.41 -8.78 -5.99
CA GLU A 198 -18.74 -9.40 -4.70
C GLU A 198 -19.88 -8.66 -3.97
N LEU A 199 -19.91 -7.32 -4.07
CA LEU A 199 -20.98 -6.49 -3.49
C LEU A 199 -22.32 -6.65 -4.24
N GLU A 200 -22.31 -6.88 -5.54
CA GLU A 200 -23.52 -7.15 -6.33
C GLU A 200 -24.04 -8.58 -6.08
N GLU A 201 -23.16 -9.58 -6.00
CA GLU A 201 -23.53 -10.97 -5.70
C GLU A 201 -24.13 -11.11 -4.29
N SER A 202 -23.57 -10.39 -3.30
CA SER A 202 -24.11 -10.38 -1.94
C SER A 202 -25.48 -9.70 -1.85
N LYS A 203 -25.74 -8.64 -2.62
CA LYS A 203 -27.06 -7.99 -2.70
C LYS A 203 -28.11 -8.88 -3.38
N ASN A 204 -27.75 -9.55 -4.48
CA ASN A 204 -28.66 -10.47 -5.17
C ASN A 204 -29.07 -11.65 -4.27
N ASN A 205 -28.14 -12.19 -3.47
CA ASN A 205 -28.44 -13.25 -2.50
C ASN A 205 -29.36 -12.81 -1.34
N LEU A 206 -29.48 -11.50 -1.07
CA LEU A 206 -30.41 -10.95 -0.08
C LEU A 206 -31.81 -10.72 -0.69
N GLU A 207 -31.89 -10.35 -1.97
CA GLU A 207 -33.17 -10.17 -2.67
C GLU A 207 -33.88 -11.52 -2.93
N ASP A 208 -33.15 -12.58 -3.31
CA ASP A 208 -33.70 -13.94 -3.48
C ASP A 208 -34.28 -14.56 -2.19
N LYS A 209 -33.89 -14.07 -1.01
CA LYS A 209 -34.46 -14.52 0.28
C LYS A 209 -35.73 -13.78 0.69
N SER A 210 -36.07 -12.68 0.02
CA SER A 210 -37.30 -11.92 0.31
C SER A 210 -38.53 -12.46 -0.41
N ASP A 211 -38.35 -13.24 -1.49
CA ASP A 211 -39.43 -13.86 -2.27
C ASP A 211 -39.87 -15.23 -1.74
N VAL A 212 -39.17 -15.82 -0.77
CA VAL A 212 -39.51 -17.13 -0.18
C VAL A 212 -40.49 -17.01 1.01
N ALA A 213 -40.77 -15.80 1.50
CA ALA A 213 -41.58 -15.60 2.71
C ALA A 213 -43.10 -15.44 2.48
N LEU A 214 -43.63 -15.65 1.27
CA LEU A 214 -45.05 -15.39 0.95
C LEU A 214 -45.90 -16.61 0.55
N GLU A 215 -45.42 -17.84 0.67
CA GLU A 215 -46.25 -19.04 0.42
C GLU A 215 -46.28 -20.03 1.58
N LEU A 216 -46.81 -19.64 2.76
CA LEU A 216 -47.39 -20.60 3.72
C LEU A 216 -48.49 -19.91 4.57
N ASP A 217 -49.64 -19.62 3.95
CA ASP A 217 -50.90 -19.50 4.67
C ASP A 217 -51.92 -20.43 4.01
N ASN A 218 -52.03 -21.64 4.55
CA ASN A 218 -53.29 -22.36 4.69
C ASN A 218 -53.02 -23.60 5.56
N GLY A 219 -53.61 -23.57 6.75
CA GLY A 219 -53.29 -24.48 7.83
C GLY A 219 -53.70 -25.93 7.60
N GLU A 220 -52.99 -26.80 8.32
CA GLU A 220 -53.51 -28.01 8.94
C GLU A 220 -52.75 -28.19 10.26
N GLU A 221 -53.51 -28.42 11.34
CA GLU A 221 -52.99 -28.74 12.68
C GLU A 221 -52.21 -30.06 12.64
N PHE A 222 -51.02 -30.09 13.24
CA PHE A 222 -50.35 -31.32 13.63
C PHE A 222 -49.82 -31.21 15.07
N GLU A 223 -50.28 -32.13 15.91
CA GLU A 223 -49.91 -32.28 17.31
C GLU A 223 -48.47 -32.79 17.47
N GLY A 224 -47.75 -32.22 18.45
CA GLY A 224 -46.74 -32.91 19.27
C GLY A 224 -45.36 -33.16 18.65
N GLU A 225 -44.34 -32.41 19.07
CA GLU A 225 -43.38 -32.80 20.11
C GLU A 225 -42.38 -31.65 20.35
N ASP A 226 -42.14 -31.33 21.62
CA ASP A 226 -41.12 -30.40 22.08
C ASP A 226 -39.72 -30.88 21.66
N VAL A 227 -38.97 -30.04 20.94
CA VAL A 227 -37.51 -29.94 21.10
C VAL A 227 -37.13 -28.46 21.00
N THR A 228 -37.15 -27.78 22.15
CA THR A 228 -36.39 -26.55 22.34
C THR A 228 -34.93 -26.89 22.54
N GLU A 229 -34.05 -25.97 22.09
CA GLU A 229 -32.67 -25.82 22.58
C GLU A 229 -31.67 -26.86 22.04
N ASP A 230 -31.02 -26.60 20.88
CA ASP A 230 -29.73 -27.27 20.55
C ASP A 230 -28.93 -26.73 19.32
N TYR A 231 -28.94 -25.42 19.03
CA TYR A 231 -28.06 -24.86 17.98
C TYR A 231 -27.42 -23.51 18.34
N LEU A 232 -26.90 -23.37 19.57
CA LEU A 232 -26.13 -22.20 20.00
C LEU A 232 -24.86 -22.52 20.82
N GLU A 233 -24.30 -23.73 20.75
CA GLU A 233 -23.15 -24.12 21.60
C GLU A 233 -21.81 -24.40 20.89
N GLU A 234 -21.64 -24.20 19.58
CA GLU A 234 -20.34 -24.56 18.94
C GLU A 234 -19.28 -23.44 18.85
N ASP A 235 -19.55 -22.20 19.30
CA ASP A 235 -18.61 -21.07 19.08
C ASP A 235 -18.03 -20.42 20.36
N LEU A 236 -18.07 -21.07 21.53
CA LEU A 236 -17.58 -20.47 22.79
C LEU A 236 -16.38 -21.16 23.46
N ASP A 237 -15.93 -22.32 22.98
CA ASP A 237 -14.83 -23.06 23.62
C ASP A 237 -13.41 -22.62 23.19
N ASP A 238 -13.27 -21.88 22.08
CA ASP A 238 -11.94 -21.45 21.58
C ASP A 238 -11.42 -20.13 22.19
N ILE A 239 -12.16 -19.51 23.13
CA ILE A 239 -11.79 -18.22 23.74
C ILE A 239 -11.17 -18.40 25.16
N GLU A 240 -11.35 -19.54 25.82
CA GLU A 240 -10.85 -19.74 27.19
C GLU A 240 -9.44 -20.37 27.31
N GLU A 241 -8.82 -20.87 26.23
CA GLU A 241 -7.46 -21.43 26.30
C GLU A 241 -6.33 -20.39 26.15
N GLU A 242 -6.54 -19.20 25.58
CA GLU A 242 -5.46 -18.20 25.40
C GLU A 242 -5.20 -17.30 26.62
N VAL A 243 -6.02 -17.35 27.67
CA VAL A 243 -5.84 -16.49 28.86
C VAL A 243 -5.00 -17.16 29.96
N LYS A 244 -4.81 -18.49 29.94
CA LYS A 244 -4.11 -19.21 31.02
C LYS A 244 -2.58 -19.29 30.90
N ASP A 245 -1.99 -19.05 29.73
CA ASP A 245 -0.53 -19.16 29.54
C ASP A 245 0.24 -17.87 29.88
N SER A 246 -0.42 -16.86 30.47
CA SER A 246 0.21 -15.57 30.85
C SER A 246 0.38 -15.34 32.35
N GLU A 247 0.04 -16.30 33.21
CA GLU A 247 0.23 -16.19 34.68
C GLU A 247 1.33 -17.08 35.28
N ASP A 248 2.04 -17.90 34.50
CA ASP A 248 3.07 -18.82 35.00
C ASP A 248 4.52 -18.51 34.55
N GLU A 249 4.88 -17.23 34.37
CA GLU A 249 6.28 -16.78 34.43
C GLU A 249 6.41 -15.49 35.28
N ILE A 250 6.40 -15.68 36.60
CA ILE A 250 7.12 -14.83 37.57
C ILE A 250 8.40 -15.55 37.98
#